data_AF-A0A8T2N2R4-F1
#
_entry.id   AF-A0A8T2N2R4-F1
#
_cell.length_a   1.000
_cell.length_b   1.000
_cell.length_c   1.000
_cell.angle_alpha   90.00
_cell.angle_beta   90.00
_cell.angle_gamma   90.00
#
_symmetry.space_group_name_H-M   'P 1'
#
loop_
_entity.id
_entity.type
_entity.pdbx_description
1 polymer ?
#
loop_
_entity_poly.entity_id
_entity_poly.type
_entity_poly.pdbx_seq_one_letter_code
_entity_poly.pdbx_strand_id
1 'polypeptide(L)' 'MAPRLLLLLLPLILLLWLNITCVAAIPKCCVTTSKNIDPAVLRKVVSVKFQSAGGVCEVDALV' A
#
# COMPACT_ATOMS: atom_id res chain seq x y z
N MET A 1 -40.95 18.59 8.28
CA MET A 1 -40.30 17.27 8.41
C MET A 1 -38.95 17.16 7.68
N ALA A 2 -38.74 17.87 6.57
CA ALA A 2 -37.54 17.77 5.71
C ALA A 2 -36.17 18.20 6.31
N PRO A 3 -36.03 19.24 7.16
CA PRO A 3 -34.70 19.75 7.54
C PRO A 3 -33.95 18.83 8.50
N ARG A 4 -34.67 18.02 9.29
CA ARG A 4 -34.07 17.04 10.22
C ARG A 4 -33.49 15.82 9.50
N LEU A 5 -34.07 15.46 8.34
CA LEU A 5 -33.59 14.36 7.53
C LEU A 5 -32.29 14.73 6.80
N LEU A 6 -32.21 15.96 6.28
CA LEU A 6 -31.02 16.50 5.62
C LEU A 6 -29.81 16.57 6.57
N LEU A 7 -30.05 16.96 7.83
CA LEU A 7 -29.05 17.01 8.89
C LEU A 7 -28.48 15.63 9.27
N LEU A 8 -29.25 14.56 9.08
CA LEU A 8 -28.79 13.18 9.34
C LEU A 8 -28.10 12.55 8.12
N LEU A 9 -28.49 12.93 6.90
CA LEU A 9 -27.89 12.41 5.67
C LEU A 9 -26.53 13.06 5.36
N LEU A 10 -26.34 14.34 5.70
CA LEU A 10 -25.09 15.06 5.47
C LEU A 10 -23.85 14.38 6.09
N PRO A 11 -23.83 13.99 7.39
CA PRO A 11 -22.68 13.30 7.96
C PRO A 11 -22.45 11.92 7.36
N LEU A 12 -23.52 11.21 6.97
CA LEU A 12 -23.44 9.89 6.34
C LEU A 12 -22.77 9.98 4.95
N ILE A 13 -23.12 10.99 4.16
CA ILE A 13 -22.49 11.26 2.86
C ILE A 13 -21.01 11.63 3.04
N LEU A 14 -20.68 12.45 4.04
CA LEU A 14 -19.30 12.85 4.34
C LEU A 14 -18.42 11.64 4.71
N LEU A 15 -18.94 10.74 5.55
CA LEU A 15 -18.28 9.49 5.94
C LEU A 15 -18.03 8.57 4.73
N LEU A 16 -19.00 8.46 3.82
CA LEU A 16 -18.85 7.64 2.61
C LEU A 16 -17.74 8.18 1.71
N TRP A 17 -17.67 9.50 1.54
CA TRP A 17 -16.64 10.15 0.72
C TRP A 17 -15.25 10.01 1.33
N LEU A 18 -15.13 10.10 2.66
CA LEU A 18 -13.87 9.90 3.36
C LEU A 18 -13.28 8.49 3.17
N ASN A 19 -14.14 7.47 3.07
CA ASN A 19 -13.69 6.09 2.86
C ASN A 19 -13.26 5.82 1.41
N ILE A 20 -13.87 6.50 0.43
CA ILE A 20 -13.53 6.35 -0.99
C ILE A 20 -12.15 6.92 -1.30
N THR A 21 -11.73 8.00 -0.63
CA THR A 21 -10.39 8.59 -0.82
C THR A 21 -9.28 7.80 -0.13
N CYS A 22 -9.63 6.87 0.76
CA CYS A 22 -8.71 5.94 1.41
C CYS A 22 -8.62 4.58 0.69
N VAL A 23 -8.61 4.57 -0.66
CA VAL A 23 -8.06 3.41 -1.37
C VAL A 23 -6.54 3.51 -1.30
N ALA A 24 -5.98 3.13 -0.15
CA ALA A 24 -4.54 2.94 -0.02
C ALA A 24 -4.12 1.90 -1.05
N ALA A 25 -3.37 2.32 -2.08
CA ALA A 25 -2.82 1.41 -3.07
C ALA A 25 -2.07 0.29 -2.34
N ILE A 26 -2.43 -0.97 -2.60
CA ILE A 26 -1.81 -2.11 -1.93
C ILE A 26 -0.30 -2.04 -2.20
N PRO A 27 0.52 -1.93 -1.16
CA PRO A 27 1.95 -1.79 -1.32
C PRO A 27 2.54 -3.09 -1.86
N LYS A 28 3.38 -2.97 -2.90
CA LYS A 28 4.07 -4.12 -3.49
C LYS A 28 5.25 -4.51 -2.59
N CYS A 29 5.00 -5.40 -1.64
CA CYS A 29 6.03 -5.96 -0.77
C CYS A 29 6.55 -7.30 -1.30
N CYS A 30 7.86 -7.49 -1.27
CA CYS A 30 8.47 -8.81 -1.34
C CYS A 30 8.21 -9.55 -0.02
N VAL A 31 7.66 -10.76 -0.11
CA VAL A 31 7.35 -11.63 1.04
C VAL A 31 8.42 -12.69 1.29
N THR A 32 9.29 -12.93 0.30
CA THR A 32 10.41 -13.87 0.40
C THR A 32 11.66 -13.24 -0.21
N THR A 33 12.82 -13.70 0.25
CA THR A 33 14.12 -13.30 -0.27
C THR A 33 14.90 -14.53 -0.72
N SER A 34 15.65 -14.41 -1.82
CA SER A 34 16.63 -15.41 -2.22
C SER A 34 18.03 -14.88 -1.96
N LYS A 35 18.83 -15.65 -1.22
CA LYS A 35 20.24 -15.32 -0.98
C LYS A 35 21.17 -15.91 -2.04
N ASN A 36 20.70 -16.92 -2.77
CA ASN A 36 21.46 -17.58 -3.82
C ASN A 36 20.90 -17.17 -5.18
N ILE A 37 21.47 -16.11 -5.74
CA ILE A 37 21.10 -15.58 -7.06
C ILE A 37 22.28 -15.80 -7.99
N ASP A 38 22.01 -16.37 -9.16
CA ASP A 38 23.03 -16.60 -10.17
C ASP A 38 23.71 -15.27 -10.56
N PRO A 39 25.06 -15.20 -10.59
CA PRO A 39 25.78 -13.99 -10.99
C PRO A 39 25.37 -13.46 -12.37
N ALA A 40 24.96 -14.32 -13.31
CA ALA A 40 24.47 -13.92 -14.62
C ALA A 40 23.15 -13.14 -14.55
N VAL A 41 22.32 -13.37 -13.53
CA VAL A 41 21.10 -12.59 -13.27
C VAL A 41 21.46 -11.24 -12.66
N LEU A 42 22.38 -11.21 -11.69
CA LEU A 42 22.82 -9.95 -11.06
C LEU A 42 23.44 -8.98 -12.08
N ARG A 43 24.14 -9.47 -13.10
CA ARG A 43 24.69 -8.65 -14.19
C ARG A 43 23.63 -7.99 -15.08
N LYS A 44 22.37 -8.43 -15.02
CA LYS A 44 21.25 -7.85 -15.77
C LYS A 44 20.47 -6.82 -14.95
N VAL A 45 20.78 -6.67 -13.66
CA VAL A 45 20.09 -5.72 -12.78
C VAL A 45 20.50 -4.30 -13.15
N VAL A 46 19.51 -3.46 -13.45
CA VAL A 46 19.72 -2.05 -13.82
C VAL A 46 19.48 -1.12 -12.64
N SER A 47 18.66 -1.53 -11.67
CA SER A 47 18.29 -0.74 -10.51
C SER A 47 18.01 -1.64 -9.32
N VAL A 48 18.30 -1.15 -8.12
CA VAL A 48 17.93 -1.81 -6.87
C VAL A 48 17.19 -0.83 -5.95
N LYS A 49 16.24 -1.35 -5.18
CA LYS A 49 15.53 -0.61 -4.14
C LYS A 49 15.60 -1.37 -2.83
N PHE A 50 15.87 -0.64 -1.76
CA PHE A 50 15.80 -1.21 -0.42
C PHE A 50 14.35 -1.17 0.07
N GLN A 51 13.83 -2.33 0.42
CA GLN A 51 12.59 -2.51 1.16
C GLN A 51 12.96 -2.72 2.63
N SER A 52 12.47 -1.86 3.51
CA SER A 52 12.65 -1.99 4.96
C SER A 52 11.47 -2.74 5.58
N ALA A 53 11.76 -3.63 6.52
CA ALA A 53 10.82 -4.12 7.51
C ALA A 53 10.49 -3.01 8.51
N GLY A 54 9.25 -2.97 9.01
CA GLY A 54 8.88 -2.07 10.12
C GLY A 54 7.75 -1.07 9.84
N GLY A 55 6.92 -1.32 8.83
CA GLY A 55 5.69 -0.55 8.66
C GLY A 55 4.70 -1.26 7.76
N VAL A 56 4.99 -1.24 6.47
CA VAL A 56 4.10 -1.75 5.43
C VAL A 56 4.48 -3.16 4.96
N CYS A 57 5.78 -3.47 4.98
CA CYS A 57 6.32 -4.77 4.61
C CYS A 57 6.92 -5.46 5.84
N GLU A 58 6.87 -6.79 5.86
CA GLU A 58 7.27 -7.60 7.02
C GLU A 58 8.76 -8.02 6.98
N VAL A 59 9.41 -7.91 5.83
CA VAL A 59 10.80 -8.35 5.64
C VAL A 59 11.66 -7.29 4.96
N ASP A 60 12.92 -7.23 5.36
CA ASP A 60 13.96 -6.47 4.67
C ASP A 60 14.32 -7.19 3.37
N ALA A 61 14.33 -6.45 2.26
CA ALA A 61 14.66 -7.00 0.95
C ALA A 61 15.38 -5.99 0.05
N LEU A 62 16.24 -6.50 -0.84
CA LEU A 62 16.77 -5.75 -1.97
C LEU A 62 15.98 -6.16 -3.22
N VAL A 63 15.21 -5.23 -3.76
CA VAL A 63 14.32 -5.43 -4.92
C VAL A 63 14.97 -4.93 -6.19
#